data_AF-A0A7S1ZWG2-F1
#
_entry.id   AF-A0A7S1ZWG2-F1
#
_cell.length_a   1.000
_cell.length_b   1.000
_cell.length_c   1.000
_cell.angle_alpha   90.00
_cell.angle_beta   90.00
_cell.angle_gamma   90.00
#
_symmetry.space_group_name_H-M   'P 1'
#
loop_
_entity.id
_entity.type
_entity.pdbx_description
1 polymer ?
#
loop_
_entity_poly.entity_id
_entity_poly.type
_entity_poly.pdbx_seq_one_letter_code
_entity_poly.pdbx_strand_id
1 'polypeptide(L)'
;MRKMKLSLLLFLHLLLPDCDAFLPLLDRCPRESASLGATPNEKKMLTPADALALQKQADALRAEARSLELALKESKEEKARKEAEKVDSLIDQILVSFSIDDSTQMLNTEEQVAQLMQDKRLSADHVNKIFDRICEKSQRRQSIENCSPLISLLLDAACKVDCLEREENPNKRWNHRVERDLRKKLFAMGWGIDLEDVKSKDRIRSLTGEKDIY
;
A
#
# COMPACT_ATOMS: atom_id res chain seq x y z
N MET A 1 34.82 -4.06 30.64
CA MET A 1 33.33 -4.05 30.58
C MET A 1 32.85 -3.39 29.29
N ARG A 2 32.84 -4.12 28.16
CA ARG A 2 32.43 -3.64 26.82
C ARG A 2 31.33 -4.56 26.25
N LYS A 3 30.17 -4.60 26.90
CA LYS A 3 29.00 -5.37 26.42
C LYS A 3 27.70 -4.62 26.72
N MET A 4 27.51 -3.43 26.17
CA MET A 4 26.18 -2.76 26.17
C MET A 4 25.91 -1.88 24.94
N LYS A 5 26.75 -1.89 23.89
CA LYS A 5 26.52 -1.08 22.68
C LYS A 5 25.87 -1.81 21.50
N LEU A 6 25.82 -3.15 21.51
CA LEU A 6 25.17 -3.91 20.42
C LEU A 6 23.64 -4.06 20.59
N SER A 7 23.09 -3.79 21.78
CA SER A 7 21.66 -3.99 22.04
C SER A 7 20.77 -2.87 21.47
N LEU A 8 21.30 -1.64 21.31
CA LEU A 8 20.51 -0.50 20.83
C LEU A 8 20.41 -0.44 19.30
N LEU A 9 21.42 -0.96 18.58
CA LEU A 9 21.44 -0.98 17.12
C LEU A 9 20.49 -2.05 16.54
N LEU A 10 20.26 -3.15 17.27
CA LEU A 10 19.26 -4.15 16.91
C LEU A 10 17.82 -3.67 17.17
N PHE A 11 17.62 -2.75 18.12
CA PHE A 11 16.30 -2.24 18.45
C PHE A 11 15.80 -1.18 17.46
N LEU A 12 16.70 -0.42 16.82
CA LEU A 12 16.31 0.54 15.78
C LEU A 12 15.93 -0.12 14.45
N HIS A 13 16.39 -1.35 14.19
CA HIS A 13 16.07 -2.04 12.93
C HIS A 13 14.72 -2.77 12.93
N LEU A 14 14.04 -2.90 14.08
CA LEU A 14 12.77 -3.62 14.21
C LEU A 14 11.52 -2.72 14.17
N LEU A 15 11.68 -1.39 14.04
CA LEU A 15 10.55 -0.45 14.15
C LEU A 15 10.16 0.27 12.85
N LEU A 16 10.87 0.04 11.75
CA LEU A 16 10.55 0.61 10.43
C LEU A 16 10.95 -0.38 9.32
N PRO A 17 10.07 -1.31 8.90
CA PRO A 17 10.19 -1.87 7.56
C PRO A 17 9.69 -0.80 6.58
N ASP A 18 10.38 -0.63 5.46
CA ASP A 18 10.00 0.24 4.33
C ASP A 18 10.37 1.72 4.46
N CYS A 19 11.67 2.00 4.29
CA CYS A 19 12.15 3.29 3.77
C CYS A 19 13.19 3.06 2.65
N ASP A 20 12.86 2.23 1.67
CA ASP A 20 13.58 2.16 0.39
C ASP A 20 13.02 3.20 -0.59
N ALA A 21 13.32 4.48 -0.36
CA ALA A 21 13.26 5.53 -1.38
C ALA A 21 13.77 6.87 -0.84
N PHE A 22 15.08 7.05 -0.58
CA PHE A 22 15.64 8.41 -0.48
C PHE A 22 17.17 8.47 -0.63
N LEU A 23 17.70 8.07 -1.79
CA LEU A 23 18.98 8.58 -2.32
C LEU A 23 18.85 8.62 -3.85
N PRO A 24 19.05 9.78 -4.52
CA PRO A 24 20.33 10.49 -4.47
C PRO A 24 20.19 12.02 -4.45
N LEU A 25 20.61 12.67 -3.35
CA LEU A 25 20.81 14.13 -3.32
C LEU A 25 21.96 14.51 -2.37
N LEU A 26 23.06 13.78 -2.46
CA LEU A 26 24.35 14.14 -1.87
C LEU A 26 25.39 14.27 -2.99
N ASP A 27 25.18 15.23 -3.87
CA ASP A 27 26.25 15.67 -4.77
C ASP A 27 26.03 17.13 -5.17
N ARG A 28 26.32 18.04 -4.22
CA ARG A 28 26.67 19.46 -4.44
C ARG A 28 26.84 20.16 -3.09
N CYS A 29 27.99 19.94 -2.46
CA CYS A 29 28.55 20.95 -1.55
C CYS A 29 29.77 21.60 -2.23
N PRO A 30 29.91 22.94 -2.19
CA PRO A 30 31.08 23.61 -2.74
C PRO A 30 32.32 23.26 -1.93
N ARG A 31 33.40 23.03 -2.68
CA ARG A 31 34.73 22.71 -2.18
C ARG A 31 35.39 24.00 -1.68
N GLU A 32 35.15 24.39 -0.43
CA GLU A 32 36.02 25.37 0.25
C GLU A 32 37.13 24.63 0.98
N SER A 33 38.33 24.78 0.42
CA SER A 33 39.61 24.45 1.04
C SER A 33 39.83 25.34 2.26
N ALA A 34 39.74 24.77 3.46
CA ALA A 34 40.23 25.40 4.68
C ALA A 34 41.18 24.46 5.43
N SER A 35 42.34 25.03 5.72
CA SER A 35 43.56 24.46 6.25
C SER A 35 43.41 23.68 7.56
N LEU A 36 44.23 22.63 7.67
CA LEU A 36 44.65 21.98 8.91
C LEU A 36 45.09 23.02 9.97
N GLY A 37 44.22 23.26 10.94
CA GLY A 37 44.54 23.91 12.20
C GLY A 37 44.18 22.96 13.34
N ALA A 38 45.15 22.17 13.78
CA ALA A 38 45.04 21.43 15.03
C ALA A 38 45.15 22.42 16.19
N THR A 39 44.10 22.52 17.02
CA THR A 39 44.14 23.20 18.33
C THR A 39 43.61 22.27 19.41
N PRO A 40 44.07 22.45 20.66
CA PRO A 40 44.16 21.39 21.65
C PRO A 40 42.82 21.09 22.33
N ASN A 41 42.81 19.89 22.91
CA ASN A 41 41.82 19.28 23.80
C ASN A 41 41.34 20.23 24.92
N GLU A 42 40.39 21.12 24.63
CA GLU A 42 39.60 21.82 25.64
C GLU A 42 38.41 20.93 26.04
N LYS A 43 38.52 20.30 27.21
CA LYS A 43 37.33 19.88 27.96
C LYS A 43 36.58 21.15 28.38
N LYS A 44 35.80 21.75 27.47
CA LYS A 44 34.82 22.78 27.84
C LYS A 44 33.89 22.15 28.87
N MET A 45 34.02 22.57 30.12
CA MET A 45 33.08 22.21 31.16
C MET A 45 31.72 22.74 30.74
N LEU A 46 30.82 21.82 30.37
CA LEU A 46 29.41 22.12 30.13
C LEU A 46 28.89 22.88 31.34
N THR A 47 28.61 24.17 31.17
CA THR A 47 28.02 24.95 32.25
C THR A 47 26.57 24.50 32.45
N PRO A 48 26.00 24.63 33.66
CA PRO A 48 24.59 24.31 33.88
C PRO A 48 23.65 25.14 32.98
N ALA A 49 24.08 26.33 32.55
CA ALA A 49 23.34 27.16 31.60
C ALA A 49 23.31 26.54 30.19
N ASP A 50 24.43 25.97 29.71
CA ASP A 50 24.49 25.27 28.43
C ASP A 50 23.64 23.99 28.44
N ALA A 51 23.62 23.27 29.56
CA ALA A 51 22.78 22.09 29.74
C ALA A 51 21.28 22.44 29.65
N LEU A 52 20.86 23.55 30.26
CA LEU A 52 19.48 24.05 30.18
C LEU A 52 19.12 24.55 28.77
N ALA A 53 20.05 25.20 28.07
CA ALA A 53 19.86 25.64 26.70
C ALA A 53 19.68 24.44 25.75
N LEU A 54 20.51 23.41 25.88
CA LEU A 54 20.40 22.16 25.12
C LEU A 54 19.10 21.41 25.43
N GLN A 55 18.66 21.40 26.69
CA GLN A 55 17.37 20.80 27.06
C GLN A 55 16.21 21.53 26.39
N LYS A 56 16.19 22.87 26.43
CA LYS A 56 15.15 23.66 25.74
C LYS A 56 15.15 23.43 24.23
N GLN A 57 16.32 23.33 23.61
CA GLN A 57 16.44 23.00 22.19
C GLN A 57 15.93 21.57 21.90
N ALA A 58 16.27 20.60 22.74
CA ALA A 58 15.78 19.24 22.60
C ALA A 58 14.26 19.15 22.75
N ASP A 59 13.67 19.90 23.68
CA ASP A 59 12.23 19.94 23.88
C ASP A 59 11.51 20.66 22.72
N ALA A 60 12.10 21.73 22.18
CA ALA A 60 11.60 22.39 20.98
C ALA A 60 11.61 21.46 19.76
N LEU A 61 12.72 20.74 19.54
CA LEU A 61 12.83 19.75 18.45
C LEU A 61 11.85 18.59 18.63
N ARG A 62 11.60 18.13 19.85
CA ARG A 62 10.57 17.10 20.13
C ARG A 62 9.16 17.63 19.82
N ALA A 63 8.87 18.88 20.14
CA ALA A 63 7.58 19.50 19.82
C ALA A 63 7.39 19.64 18.31
N GLU A 64 8.44 20.07 17.59
CA GLU A 64 8.44 20.16 16.13
C GLU A 64 8.27 18.78 15.47
N ALA A 65 8.99 17.77 15.93
CA ALA A 65 8.84 16.39 15.44
C ALA A 65 7.42 15.87 15.62
N ARG A 66 6.79 16.09 16.79
CA ARG A 66 5.39 15.70 17.04
C ARG A 66 4.42 16.45 16.13
N SER A 67 4.66 17.74 15.88
CA SER A 67 3.83 18.53 14.98
C SER A 67 3.91 18.02 13.54
N LEU A 68 5.12 17.69 13.07
CA LEU A 68 5.33 17.13 11.73
C LEU A 68 4.76 15.72 11.60
N GLU A 69 4.87 14.89 12.63
CA GLU A 69 4.22 13.56 12.66
C GLU A 69 2.71 13.66 12.55
N LEU A 70 2.09 14.62 13.25
CA LEU A 70 0.65 14.84 13.20
C LEU A 70 0.22 15.33 11.81
N ALA A 71 0.92 16.32 11.24
CA ALA A 71 0.65 16.80 9.88
C ALA A 71 0.83 15.70 8.82
N LEU A 72 1.81 14.81 8.98
CA LEU A 72 1.99 13.66 8.08
C LEU A 72 0.83 12.66 8.20
N LYS A 73 0.32 12.41 9.41
CA LYS A 73 -0.85 11.53 9.61
C LYS A 73 -2.08 12.12 8.94
N GLU A 74 -2.39 13.39 9.19
CA GLU A 74 -3.52 14.07 8.55
C GLU A 74 -3.40 14.05 7.02
N SER A 75 -2.20 14.31 6.48
CA SER A 75 -1.96 14.25 5.03
C SER A 75 -2.16 12.85 4.45
N LYS A 76 -1.74 11.80 5.16
CA LYS A 76 -1.94 10.40 4.74
C LYS A 76 -3.41 10.01 4.78
N GLU A 77 -4.12 10.37 5.85
CA GLU A 77 -5.55 10.11 6.00
C GLU A 77 -6.37 10.83 4.91
N GLU A 78 -6.06 12.10 4.62
CA GLU A 78 -6.73 12.85 3.56
C GLU A 78 -6.49 12.23 2.17
N LYS A 79 -5.28 11.76 1.90
CA LYS A 79 -4.97 11.05 0.64
C LYS A 79 -5.75 9.73 0.55
N ALA A 80 -5.79 8.96 1.62
CA ALA A 80 -6.54 7.71 1.68
C ALA A 80 -8.04 7.95 1.47
N ARG A 81 -8.60 9.01 2.08
CA ARG A 81 -10.02 9.38 1.87
C ARG A 81 -10.32 9.72 0.42
N LYS A 82 -9.49 10.56 -0.21
CA LYS A 82 -9.66 10.90 -1.64
C LYS A 82 -9.51 9.70 -2.55
N GLU A 83 -8.64 8.75 -2.20
CA GLU A 83 -8.51 7.50 -2.98
C GLU A 83 -9.74 6.62 -2.83
N ALA A 84 -10.26 6.47 -1.60
CA ALA A 84 -11.49 5.74 -1.35
C ALA A 84 -12.69 6.35 -2.10
N GLU A 85 -12.84 7.68 -2.09
CA GLU A 85 -13.89 8.40 -2.83
C GLU A 85 -13.78 8.16 -4.35
N LYS A 86 -12.55 8.11 -4.90
CA LYS A 86 -12.33 7.80 -6.32
C LYS A 86 -12.74 6.37 -6.66
N VAL A 87 -12.40 5.40 -5.82
CA VAL A 87 -12.78 4.00 -6.02
C VAL A 87 -14.29 3.83 -5.88
N ASP A 88 -14.91 4.53 -4.94
CA ASP A 88 -16.37 4.53 -4.77
C ASP A 88 -17.08 5.09 -6.01
N SER A 89 -16.62 6.22 -6.53
CA SER A 89 -17.14 6.75 -7.80
C SER A 89 -16.93 5.77 -8.96
N LEU A 90 -15.83 5.03 -8.96
CA LEU A 90 -15.55 4.02 -9.97
C LEU A 90 -16.49 2.81 -9.86
N ILE A 91 -16.80 2.37 -8.64
CA ILE A 91 -17.82 1.33 -8.36
C ILE A 91 -19.16 1.75 -8.95
N ASP A 92 -19.62 2.96 -8.62
CA ASP A 92 -20.93 3.45 -9.08
C ASP A 92 -20.97 3.54 -10.61
N GLN A 93 -19.90 4.00 -11.24
CA GLN A 93 -19.84 4.12 -12.71
C GLN A 93 -19.84 2.79 -13.46
N ILE A 94 -19.35 1.71 -12.84
CA ILE A 94 -19.16 0.42 -13.51
C ILE A 94 -20.27 -0.55 -13.15
N LEU A 95 -20.60 -0.67 -11.86
CA LEU A 95 -21.47 -1.74 -11.37
C LEU A 95 -22.91 -1.29 -11.24
N VAL A 96 -23.18 0.01 -11.08
CA VAL A 96 -24.53 0.55 -10.90
C VAL A 96 -25.01 1.14 -12.23
N SER A 97 -26.20 0.74 -12.67
CA SER A 97 -26.84 1.28 -13.88
C SER A 97 -27.58 2.57 -13.57
N PHE A 98 -28.44 2.54 -12.55
CA PHE A 98 -29.11 3.71 -11.98
C PHE A 98 -29.57 3.44 -10.55
N SER A 99 -29.66 4.51 -9.76
CA SER A 99 -30.25 4.49 -8.42
C SER A 99 -31.68 4.97 -8.51
N ILE A 100 -32.62 4.19 -7.96
CA ILE A 100 -34.02 4.60 -7.82
C ILE A 100 -34.15 5.48 -6.57
N ASP A 101 -33.51 5.06 -5.48
CA ASP A 101 -33.43 5.76 -4.19
C ASP A 101 -32.01 5.62 -3.60
N ASP A 102 -31.72 6.23 -2.44
CA ASP A 102 -30.45 6.04 -1.70
C ASP A 102 -30.21 4.57 -1.28
N SER A 103 -31.27 3.77 -1.17
CA SER A 103 -31.24 2.37 -0.73
C SER A 103 -31.34 1.34 -1.86
N THR A 104 -31.82 1.76 -3.04
CA THR A 104 -32.23 0.83 -4.09
C THR A 104 -31.46 1.14 -5.37
N GLN A 105 -30.49 0.27 -5.67
CA GLN A 105 -29.62 0.39 -6.84
C GLN A 105 -29.90 -0.75 -7.82
N MET A 106 -30.09 -0.40 -9.09
CA MET A 106 -30.07 -1.39 -10.16
C MET A 106 -28.63 -1.60 -10.62
N LEU A 107 -28.22 -2.86 -10.75
CA LEU A 107 -26.89 -3.21 -11.22
C LEU A 107 -26.86 -3.28 -12.75
N ASN A 108 -25.68 -3.09 -13.32
CA ASN A 108 -25.42 -3.39 -14.73
C ASN A 108 -25.40 -4.92 -14.95
N THR A 109 -25.65 -5.36 -16.18
CA THR A 109 -25.45 -6.78 -16.54
C THR A 109 -23.97 -7.13 -16.64
N GLU A 110 -23.63 -8.41 -16.59
CA GLU A 110 -22.24 -8.86 -16.71
C GLU A 110 -21.57 -8.39 -18.01
N GLU A 111 -22.30 -8.35 -19.13
CA GLU A 111 -21.80 -7.86 -20.41
C GLU A 111 -21.53 -6.36 -20.38
N GLN A 112 -22.45 -5.59 -19.80
CA GLN A 112 -22.32 -4.14 -19.69
C GLN A 112 -21.12 -3.78 -18.82
N VAL A 113 -20.95 -4.47 -17.69
CA VAL A 113 -19.79 -4.29 -16.82
C VAL A 113 -18.51 -4.62 -17.58
N ALA A 114 -18.44 -5.77 -18.27
CA ALA A 114 -17.26 -6.17 -19.04
C ALA A 114 -16.91 -5.16 -20.15
N GLN A 115 -17.93 -4.58 -20.82
CA GLN A 115 -17.74 -3.54 -21.82
C GLN A 115 -17.24 -2.24 -21.20
N LEU A 116 -17.82 -1.79 -20.09
CA LEU A 116 -17.37 -0.59 -19.37
C LEU A 116 -15.94 -0.73 -18.85
N MET A 117 -15.54 -1.92 -18.40
CA MET A 117 -14.18 -2.21 -17.97
C MET A 117 -13.17 -2.09 -19.12
N GLN A 118 -13.57 -2.50 -20.33
CA GLN A 118 -12.77 -2.36 -21.55
C GLN A 118 -12.70 -0.91 -22.03
N ASP A 119 -13.83 -0.21 -22.09
CA ASP A 119 -13.94 1.18 -22.55
C ASP A 119 -13.12 2.12 -21.65
N LYS A 120 -13.21 1.93 -20.33
CA LYS A 120 -12.41 2.68 -19.33
C LYS A 120 -10.98 2.16 -19.18
N ARG A 121 -10.60 1.10 -19.92
CA ARG A 121 -9.26 0.47 -19.90
C ARG A 121 -8.75 0.20 -18.48
N LEU A 122 -9.59 -0.42 -17.65
CA LEU A 122 -9.30 -0.59 -16.22
C LEU A 122 -8.19 -1.59 -15.97
N SER A 123 -7.05 -1.17 -15.43
CA SER A 123 -6.00 -2.11 -15.03
C SER A 123 -6.47 -3.16 -14.00
N ALA A 124 -5.77 -4.28 -13.91
CA ALA A 124 -5.98 -5.28 -12.86
C ALA A 124 -5.92 -4.66 -11.44
N ASP A 125 -5.10 -3.63 -11.24
CA ASP A 125 -4.99 -2.91 -9.96
C ASP A 125 -6.29 -2.14 -9.64
N HIS A 126 -6.92 -1.51 -10.63
CA HIS A 126 -8.21 -0.85 -10.42
C HIS A 126 -9.28 -1.84 -9.98
N VAL A 127 -9.29 -3.03 -10.58
CA VAL A 127 -10.28 -4.07 -10.26
C VAL A 127 -10.02 -4.68 -8.89
N ASN A 128 -8.75 -4.85 -8.51
CA ASN A 128 -8.40 -5.22 -7.13
C ASN A 128 -8.86 -4.14 -6.13
N LYS A 129 -8.63 -2.85 -6.41
CA LYS A 129 -9.10 -1.77 -5.54
C LYS A 129 -10.61 -1.75 -5.40
N ILE A 130 -11.34 -1.95 -6.49
CA ILE A 130 -12.82 -2.09 -6.47
C ILE A 130 -13.22 -3.26 -5.58
N PHE A 131 -12.61 -4.43 -5.77
CA PHE A 131 -12.89 -5.63 -4.98
C PHE A 131 -12.63 -5.39 -3.49
N ASP A 132 -11.43 -4.92 -3.14
CA ASP A 132 -11.01 -4.67 -1.75
C ASP A 132 -11.96 -3.64 -1.10
N ARG A 133 -12.35 -2.58 -1.84
CA ARG A 133 -13.29 -1.56 -1.36
C ARG A 133 -14.70 -2.09 -1.12
N ILE A 134 -15.21 -2.98 -1.98
CA ILE A 134 -16.52 -3.63 -1.77
C ILE A 134 -16.45 -4.53 -0.53
N CYS A 135 -15.36 -5.26 -0.35
CA CYS A 135 -15.13 -6.08 0.85
C CYS A 135 -15.09 -5.22 2.12
N GLU A 136 -14.39 -4.09 2.13
CA GLU A 136 -14.33 -3.15 3.25
C GLU A 136 -15.71 -2.58 3.62
N LYS A 137 -16.51 -2.20 2.63
CA LYS A 137 -17.87 -1.66 2.84
C LYS A 137 -18.83 -2.71 3.36
N SER A 138 -18.60 -3.98 3.04
CA SER A 138 -19.47 -5.06 3.46
C SER A 138 -19.30 -5.33 4.96
N GLN A 139 -20.37 -5.19 5.73
CA GLN A 139 -20.38 -5.51 7.16
C GLN A 139 -20.30 -7.04 7.44
N ARG A 140 -20.37 -7.85 6.38
CA ARG A 140 -20.41 -9.32 6.46
C ARG A 140 -19.11 -9.89 5.90
N ARG A 141 -18.62 -10.98 6.52
CA ARG A 141 -17.51 -11.74 5.95
C ARG A 141 -17.87 -12.20 4.55
N GLN A 142 -17.05 -11.80 3.58
CA GLN A 142 -17.17 -12.24 2.20
C GLN A 142 -16.53 -13.62 2.07
N SER A 143 -17.25 -14.56 1.46
CA SER A 143 -16.75 -15.89 1.10
C SER A 143 -17.30 -16.30 -0.26
N ILE A 144 -16.76 -17.37 -0.86
CA ILE A 144 -17.26 -17.89 -2.14
C ILE A 144 -18.76 -18.22 -2.05
N GLU A 145 -19.20 -18.76 -0.91
CA GLU A 145 -20.58 -19.21 -0.71
C GLU A 145 -21.53 -18.07 -0.32
N ASN A 146 -21.00 -16.94 0.18
CA ASN A 146 -21.79 -15.82 0.68
C ASN A 146 -21.11 -14.49 0.34
N CYS A 147 -20.96 -14.21 -0.96
CA CYS A 147 -20.43 -12.94 -1.44
C CYS A 147 -21.54 -11.95 -1.81
N SER A 148 -21.21 -10.67 -1.75
CA SER A 148 -22.06 -9.58 -2.20
C SER A 148 -22.42 -9.76 -3.68
N PRO A 149 -23.66 -9.41 -4.11
CA PRO A 149 -24.04 -9.39 -5.53
C PRO A 149 -23.08 -8.57 -6.39
N LEU A 150 -22.52 -7.48 -5.85
CA LEU A 150 -21.51 -6.66 -6.53
C LEU A 150 -20.21 -7.42 -6.80
N ILE A 151 -19.79 -8.27 -5.85
CA ILE A 151 -18.59 -9.10 -6.00
C ILE A 151 -18.83 -10.18 -7.04
N SER A 152 -19.98 -10.85 -7.00
CA SER A 152 -20.34 -11.86 -8.00
C SER A 152 -20.32 -11.25 -9.41
N LEU A 153 -21.01 -10.11 -9.58
CA LEU A 153 -21.05 -9.39 -10.85
C LEU A 153 -19.66 -8.99 -11.33
N LEU A 154 -18.80 -8.48 -10.44
CA LEU A 154 -17.43 -8.12 -10.77
C LEU A 154 -16.59 -9.33 -11.20
N LEU A 155 -16.72 -10.47 -10.51
CA LEU A 155 -16.01 -11.71 -10.84
C LEU A 155 -16.43 -12.25 -12.20
N ASP A 156 -17.73 -12.29 -12.47
CA ASP A 156 -18.27 -12.82 -13.73
C ASP A 156 -17.90 -11.91 -14.91
N ALA A 157 -17.98 -10.58 -14.74
CA ALA A 157 -17.51 -9.63 -15.74
C ALA A 157 -15.98 -9.70 -15.96
N ALA A 158 -15.20 -9.87 -14.90
CA ALA A 158 -13.75 -10.07 -14.99
C ALA A 158 -13.42 -11.38 -15.74
N CYS A 159 -14.21 -12.44 -15.55
CA CYS A 159 -14.08 -13.69 -16.30
C CYS A 159 -14.25 -13.45 -17.81
N LYS A 160 -15.27 -12.66 -18.20
CA LYS A 160 -15.49 -12.32 -19.61
C LYS A 160 -14.30 -11.56 -20.20
N VAL A 161 -13.76 -10.59 -19.47
CA VAL A 161 -12.57 -9.82 -19.93
C VAL A 161 -11.31 -10.69 -19.96
N ASP A 162 -11.13 -11.61 -19.01
CA ASP A 162 -10.02 -12.57 -18.99
C ASP A 162 -10.05 -13.51 -20.21
N CYS A 163 -11.24 -13.90 -20.66
CA CYS A 163 -11.45 -14.81 -21.79
C CYS A 163 -11.30 -14.15 -23.17
N LEU A 164 -11.25 -12.81 -23.26
CA LEU A 164 -11.07 -12.12 -24.55
C LEU A 164 -9.69 -12.39 -25.12
N GLU A 165 -9.59 -12.52 -26.45
CA GLU A 165 -8.30 -12.64 -27.13
C GLU A 165 -7.48 -11.35 -26.93
N ARG A 166 -6.16 -11.48 -26.87
CA ARG A 166 -5.26 -10.36 -26.55
C ARG A 166 -5.32 -9.21 -27.57
N GLU A 167 -5.73 -9.51 -28.80
CA GLU A 167 -5.91 -8.53 -29.88
C GLU A 167 -7.20 -7.73 -29.70
N GLU A 168 -8.26 -8.38 -29.23
CA GLU A 168 -9.57 -7.78 -28.97
C GLU A 168 -9.61 -7.05 -27.63
N ASN A 169 -8.75 -7.43 -26.67
CA ASN A 169 -8.67 -6.78 -25.38
C ASN A 169 -7.94 -5.42 -25.51
N PRO A 170 -8.65 -4.27 -25.40
CA PRO A 170 -8.02 -2.95 -25.49
C PRO A 170 -7.08 -2.68 -24.31
N ASN A 171 -7.10 -3.56 -23.31
CA ASN A 171 -6.41 -3.45 -22.05
C ASN A 171 -5.24 -4.44 -22.00
N LYS A 172 -4.24 -4.24 -22.86
CA LYS A 172 -3.00 -5.05 -22.91
C LYS A 172 -2.23 -5.18 -21.58
N ARG A 173 -2.61 -4.39 -20.56
CA ARG A 173 -2.10 -4.40 -19.18
C ARG A 173 -2.82 -5.41 -18.28
N TRP A 174 -3.88 -6.02 -18.77
CA TRP A 174 -4.67 -7.02 -18.09
C TRP A 174 -4.02 -8.39 -18.28
N ASN A 175 -3.51 -8.97 -17.21
CA ASN A 175 -3.00 -10.33 -17.23
C ASN A 175 -4.21 -11.26 -17.12
N HIS A 176 -4.54 -12.05 -18.15
CA HIS A 176 -5.69 -12.98 -18.31
C HIS A 176 -5.91 -13.99 -17.15
N ARG A 177 -5.94 -13.54 -15.90
CA ARG A 177 -5.94 -14.28 -14.64
C ARG A 177 -6.55 -13.45 -13.50
N VAL A 178 -7.12 -12.27 -13.79
CA VAL A 178 -7.62 -11.37 -12.74
C VAL A 178 -8.75 -12.03 -11.98
N GLU A 179 -9.69 -12.65 -12.69
CA GLU A 179 -10.80 -13.38 -12.07
C GLU A 179 -10.31 -14.50 -11.15
N ARG A 180 -9.34 -15.27 -11.62
CA ARG A 180 -8.76 -16.38 -10.85
C ARG A 180 -8.14 -15.88 -9.56
N ASP A 181 -7.41 -14.77 -9.62
CA ASP A 181 -6.74 -14.19 -8.46
C ASP A 181 -7.75 -13.60 -7.47
N LEU A 182 -8.84 -12.98 -7.96
CA LEU A 182 -9.93 -12.50 -7.12
C LEU A 182 -10.69 -13.66 -6.44
N ARG A 183 -10.97 -14.77 -7.14
CA ARG A 183 -11.57 -15.96 -6.52
C ARG A 183 -10.67 -16.58 -5.46
N LYS A 184 -9.36 -16.61 -5.68
CA LYS A 184 -8.39 -17.05 -4.66
C LYS A 184 -8.41 -16.15 -3.43
N LYS A 185 -8.45 -14.82 -3.62
CA LYS A 185 -8.63 -13.85 -2.52
C LYS A 185 -9.92 -14.13 -1.75
N LEU A 186 -11.04 -14.32 -2.44
CA LEU A 186 -12.33 -14.59 -1.83
C LEU A 186 -12.36 -15.92 -1.05
N PHE A 187 -11.72 -16.96 -1.59
CA PHE A 187 -11.52 -18.24 -0.89
C PHE A 187 -10.73 -18.02 0.40
N ALA A 188 -9.57 -17.38 0.31
CA ALA A 188 -8.70 -17.16 1.45
C ALA A 188 -9.38 -16.35 2.56
N MET A 189 -10.10 -15.28 2.20
CA MET A 189 -10.89 -14.49 3.15
C MET A 189 -11.97 -15.32 3.86
N GLY A 190 -12.67 -16.20 3.12
CA GLY A 190 -13.69 -17.08 3.69
C GLY A 190 -13.13 -18.06 4.74
N TRP A 191 -11.90 -18.53 4.52
CA TRP A 191 -11.22 -19.49 5.40
C TRP A 191 -10.26 -18.84 6.41
N GLY A 192 -10.12 -17.52 6.41
CA GLY A 192 -9.18 -16.80 7.29
C GLY A 192 -7.71 -17.12 6.98
N ILE A 193 -7.37 -17.39 5.72
CA ILE A 193 -6.01 -17.65 5.27
C ILE A 193 -5.36 -16.32 4.86
N ASP A 194 -4.21 -15.99 5.46
CA ASP A 194 -3.40 -14.86 5.00
C ASP A 194 -2.63 -15.25 3.73
N LEU A 195 -2.97 -14.61 2.61
CA LEU A 195 -2.32 -14.87 1.32
C LEU A 195 -0.91 -14.24 1.22
N GLU A 196 -0.59 -13.25 2.05
CA GLU A 196 0.74 -12.63 2.09
C GLU A 196 1.80 -13.63 2.56
N ASP A 197 1.45 -14.52 3.48
CA ASP A 197 2.33 -15.59 3.96
C ASP A 197 2.68 -16.61 2.88
N VAL A 198 1.77 -16.82 1.92
CA VAL A 198 1.97 -17.79 0.82
C VAL A 198 2.87 -17.21 -0.26
N LYS A 199 2.65 -15.96 -0.67
CA LYS A 199 3.52 -15.27 -1.65
C LYS A 199 4.96 -15.12 -1.15
N SER A 200 5.12 -14.92 0.16
CA SER A 200 6.43 -14.85 0.81
C SER A 200 7.18 -16.18 0.72
N LYS A 201 6.49 -17.31 0.91
CA LYS A 201 7.06 -18.66 0.79
C LYS A 201 7.44 -19.01 -0.65
N ASP A 202 6.65 -18.60 -1.65
CA ASP A 202 6.97 -18.83 -3.06
C ASP A 202 8.17 -18.00 -3.55
N ARG A 203 8.34 -16.76 -3.03
CA ARG A 203 9.57 -15.97 -3.25
C ARG A 203 10.80 -16.61 -2.63
N ILE A 204 10.67 -17.22 -1.45
CA ILE A 204 11.78 -17.94 -0.81
C ILE A 204 12.13 -19.20 -1.62
N ARG A 205 11.15 -19.98 -2.09
CA ARG A 205 11.37 -21.17 -2.95
C ARG A 205 12.04 -20.85 -4.29
N SER A 206 11.66 -19.73 -4.91
CA SER A 206 12.28 -19.26 -6.16
C SER A 206 13.70 -18.71 -5.98
N LEU A 207 14.07 -18.27 -4.77
CA LEU A 207 15.45 -17.90 -4.44
C LEU A 207 16.33 -19.12 -4.12
N THR A 208 15.75 -20.20 -3.59
CA THR A 208 16.48 -21.44 -3.30
C THR A 208 16.62 -22.39 -4.49
N GLY A 209 15.99 -22.10 -5.64
CA GLY A 209 16.24 -22.81 -6.90
C GLY A 209 15.83 -24.28 -6.91
N GLU A 210 15.01 -24.74 -5.97
CA GLU A 210 14.43 -26.07 -6.02
C GLU A 210 13.34 -26.08 -7.09
N LYS A 211 13.72 -26.54 -8.29
CA LYS A 211 12.76 -26.97 -9.31
C LYS A 211 11.93 -28.12 -8.72
N ASP A 212 10.61 -27.92 -8.68
CA ASP A 212 9.67 -29.02 -8.50
C ASP A 212 9.90 -30.03 -9.64
N ILE A 213 10.52 -31.16 -9.28
CA ILE A 213 10.45 -32.39 -10.05
C ILE A 213 9.14 -33.02 -9.62
N TYR A 214 8.06 -32.88 -10.39
CA TYR A 214 6.98 -33.89 -10.58
C TYR A 214 6.00 -33.38 -11.63
#